data_AF-A0A964XIS5-F1
#
_entry.id   AF-A0A964XIS5-F1
#
_cell.length_a   1.000
_cell.length_b   1.000
_cell.length_c   1.000
_cell.angle_alpha   90.00
_cell.angle_beta   90.00
_cell.angle_gamma   90.00
#
_symmetry.space_group_name_H-M   'P 1'
#
loop_
_entity.id
_entity.type
_entity.pdbx_description
1 polymer ?
#
loop_
_entity_poly.entity_id
_entity_poly.type
_entity_poly.pdbx_seq_one_letter_code
_entity_poly.pdbx_strand_id
1 'polypeptide(L)' 'MPARAGKAAVHDPVALAEIELCGELIIAASTADGDRLSVDRIDEVLKVYEAKHPRKASGADPE' A
#
# COMPACT_ATOMS: atom_id res chain seq x y z
N MET A 1 -34.47 -6.03 13.10
CA MET A 1 -33.13 -6.31 12.56
C MET A 1 -32.23 -5.14 12.93
N PRO A 2 -31.13 -5.35 13.68
CA PRO A 2 -30.39 -4.23 14.26
C PRO A 2 -29.68 -3.44 13.17
N ALA A 3 -29.81 -2.12 13.21
CA ALA A 3 -28.88 -1.23 12.55
C ALA A 3 -27.49 -1.62 13.04
N ARG A 4 -26.67 -2.16 12.14
CA ARG A 4 -25.23 -2.33 12.39
C ARG A 4 -24.75 -0.94 12.71
N ALA A 5 -24.56 -0.65 14.00
CA ALA A 5 -24.02 0.60 14.47
C ALA A 5 -22.75 0.81 13.64
N GLY A 6 -22.82 1.78 12.73
CA GLY A 6 -21.71 2.17 11.89
C GLY A 6 -20.57 2.39 12.87
N LYS A 7 -19.58 1.49 12.80
CA LYS A 7 -18.35 1.57 13.57
C LYS A 7 -17.92 3.01 13.40
N ALA A 8 -17.97 3.77 14.49
CA ALA A 8 -18.04 5.22 14.49
C ALA A 8 -17.24 5.81 13.33
N ALA A 9 -17.88 6.67 12.52
CA ALA A 9 -17.17 7.55 11.60
C ALA A 9 -16.35 8.54 12.45
N VAL A 10 -15.26 8.04 13.05
CA VAL A 10 -14.22 8.87 13.63
C VAL A 10 -13.57 9.53 12.43
N HIS A 11 -14.00 10.76 12.17
CA HIS A 11 -13.29 11.68 11.30
C HIS A 11 -12.00 12.05 12.03
N ASP A 12 -11.00 11.17 11.96
CA ASP A 12 -9.65 11.49 12.39
C ASP A 12 -9.05 12.45 11.33
N PRO A 13 -8.88 13.73 11.68
CA PRO A 13 -8.36 14.70 10.72
C PRO A 13 -6.91 14.39 10.31
N VAL A 14 -6.14 13.70 11.15
CA VAL A 14 -4.76 13.31 10.83
C VAL A 14 -4.77 12.18 9.80
N ALA A 15 -5.57 11.14 10.02
CA ALA A 15 -5.72 10.05 9.07
C ALA A 15 -6.26 10.53 7.71
N LEU A 16 -7.20 11.48 7.73
CA LEU A 16 -7.72 12.08 6.49
C LEU A 16 -6.64 12.87 5.75
N ALA A 17 -5.87 13.71 6.45
CA ALA A 17 -4.75 14.43 5.86
C ALA A 17 -3.66 13.49 5.31
N GLU A 18 -3.42 12.35 5.96
CA GLU A 18 -2.48 11.33 5.47
C GLU A 18 -2.97 10.66 4.18
N ILE A 19 -4.27 10.38 4.07
CA ILE A 19 -4.87 9.82 2.85
C ILE A 19 -4.77 10.83 1.70
N GLU A 20 -5.08 12.10 1.95
CA GLU A 20 -4.96 13.17 0.95
C GLU A 20 -3.51 13.31 0.47
N LEU A 21 -2.55 13.39 1.40
CA LEU A 21 -1.12 13.46 1.08
C LEU A 21 -0.63 12.24 0.29
N CYS A 22 -1.03 11.03 0.70
CA CYS A 22 -0.67 9.80 -0.01
C CYS A 22 -1.21 9.81 -1.46
N GLY A 23 -2.44 10.30 -1.65
CA GLY A 23 -3.06 10.43 -2.97
C GLY A 23 -2.26 11.35 -3.89
N GLU A 24 -1.86 12.53 -3.40
CA GLU A 24 -1.03 13.47 -4.15
C GLU A 24 0.32 12.88 -4.53
N LEU A 25 0.98 12.18 -3.61
CA LEU A 25 2.28 11.55 -3.86
C LEU A 25 2.23 10.42 -4.90
N ILE A 26 1.15 9.62 -4.92
CA ILE A 26 0.95 8.57 -5.93
C ILE A 26 0.84 9.19 -7.33
N ILE A 27 0.06 10.27 -7.46
CA ILE A 27 -0.12 10.98 -8.72
C ILE A 27 1.21 11.59 -9.15
N ALA A 28 1.86 12.35 -8.26
CA ALA A 28 3.16 12.98 -8.54
C ALA A 28 4.22 11.96 -8.97
N ALA A 29 4.29 10.80 -8.29
CA ALA A 29 5.21 9.73 -8.67
C ALA A 29 4.85 9.06 -10.01
N SER A 30 3.56 8.92 -10.31
CA SER A 30 3.08 8.35 -11.58
C SER A 30 3.29 9.28 -12.78
N THR A 31 3.30 10.59 -12.54
CA THR A 31 3.52 11.63 -13.55
C THR A 31 4.96 12.13 -13.62
N ALA A 32 5.81 11.75 -12.66
CA ALA A 32 7.21 12.12 -12.68
C ALA A 32 7.87 11.53 -13.94
N ASP A 33 8.66 12.34 -14.65
CA ASP A 33 9.39 11.97 -15.88
C ASP A 33 10.60 11.04 -15.59
N GLY A 34 10.40 10.03 -14.73
CA GLY A 34 11.35 8.96 -14.50
C GLY A 34 11.10 7.83 -15.49
N ASP A 35 12.17 7.29 -16.07
CA ASP A 35 12.07 6.05 -16.83
C ASP A 35 11.51 4.94 -15.93
N ARG A 36 10.47 4.26 -16.42
CA ARG A 36 10.01 3.03 -15.78
C ARG A 36 11.20 2.07 -15.67
N LEU A 37 11.37 1.46 -14.50
CA LEU A 37 12.35 0.40 -14.34
C LEU A 37 12.11 -0.69 -15.39
N SER A 38 13.19 -1.24 -15.95
CA SER A 38 13.07 -2.43 -16.79
C SER A 38 12.51 -3.59 -15.98
N VAL A 39 11.88 -4.56 -16.64
CA VAL A 39 11.30 -5.75 -15.99
C VAL A 39 12.36 -6.48 -15.16
N ASP A 40 13.56 -6.69 -15.71
CA ASP A 40 14.66 -7.34 -14.99
C ASP A 40 15.05 -6.59 -13.71
N ARG A 41 15.03 -5.25 -13.74
CA ARG A 41 15.36 -4.40 -12.60
C ARG A 41 14.23 -4.39 -11.56
N ILE A 42 12.98 -4.49 -12.00
CA ILE A 42 11.83 -4.66 -11.11
C ILE A 42 11.97 -5.99 -10.34
N ASP A 43 12.27 -7.08 -11.03
CA ASP A 43 12.45 -8.40 -10.41
C ASP A 43 13.62 -8.41 -9.40
N GLU A 44 14.74 -7.76 -9.73
CA GLU A 44 15.86 -7.57 -8.81
C GLU A 44 15.43 -6.84 -7.53
N VAL A 45 14.71 -5.72 -7.68
CA VAL A 45 14.22 -4.92 -6.54
C VAL A 45 13.23 -5.70 -5.69
N LEU A 46 12.29 -6.43 -6.32
CA LEU A 46 11.33 -7.27 -5.60
C LEU A 46 12.03 -8.37 -4.79
N LYS A 47 13.03 -9.03 -5.37
CA LYS A 47 13.84 -10.03 -4.66
C LYS A 47 14.60 -9.43 -3.47
N VAL A 48 15.18 -8.25 -3.62
CA VAL A 48 15.85 -7.53 -2.52
C VAL A 48 14.85 -7.13 -1.43
N TYR A 49 13.65 -6.71 -1.81
CA TYR A 49 12.58 -6.37 -0.88
C TYR A 49 12.14 -7.60 -0.07
N GLU A 50 11.88 -8.73 -0.72
CA GLU A 50 11.54 -9.98 -0.04
C GLU A 50 12.64 -10.49 0.88
N ALA A 51 13.90 -10.36 0.50
CA ALA A 51 15.04 -10.72 1.36
C ALA A 51 15.14 -9.85 2.61
N LYS A 52 14.79 -8.56 2.50
CA LYS A 52 14.79 -7.60 3.62
C LYS A 52 13.54 -7.68 4.49
N HIS A 53 12.41 -7.97 3.87
CA HIS A 53 11.11 -8.13 4.49
C HIS A 53 10.62 -9.55 4.23
N PRO A 54 11.23 -10.56 4.87
CA PRO A 54 10.76 -11.92 4.72
C PRO A 54 9.30 -11.92 5.10
N ARG A 55 8.42 -12.23 4.13
CA ARG A 55 6.99 -12.39 4.43
C ARG A 55 6.96 -13.39 5.57
N LYS A 56 6.47 -12.97 6.75
CA LYS A 56 6.00 -13.96 7.70
C LYS A 56 5.05 -14.82 6.90
N ALA A 57 5.27 -16.13 6.91
CA ALA A 57 4.32 -17.07 6.36
C ALA A 57 2.99 -16.81 7.09
N SER A 58 2.18 -15.88 6.58
CA SER A 58 0.76 -15.89 6.81
C SER A 58 0.39 -17.25 6.29
N GLY A 59 -0.03 -18.11 7.22
CA GLY A 59 -0.24 -19.52 6.98
C GLY A 59 -0.91 -19.72 5.64
N ALA A 60 -0.42 -20.70 4.88
CA ALA A 60 -1.26 -21.31 3.87
C ALA A 60 -2.63 -21.50 4.50
N ASP A 61 -3.66 -20.84 3.99
CA ASP A 61 -5.03 -21.28 4.24
C ASP A 61 -5.08 -22.74 3.74
N PRO A 62 -5.28 -23.73 4.62
CA PRO A 62 -5.56 -25.07 4.17
C PRO A 62 -7.04 -25.14 3.73
N GLU A 63 -7.22 -25.55 2.47
CA GLU A 63 -8.47 -25.88 1.74
C GLU A 63 -9.59 -24.83 1.61
#